data_AF-A0A952ZIJ5-F1
#
_entry.id   AF-A0A952ZIJ5-F1
#
_cell.length_a   1.000
_cell.length_b   1.000
_cell.length_c   1.000
_cell.angle_alpha   90.00
_cell.angle_beta   90.00
_cell.angle_gamma   90.00
#
_symmetry.space_group_name_H-M   'P 1'
#
loop_
_entity.id
_entity.type
_entity.pdbx_description
1 polymer ?
#
loop_
_entity_poly.entity_id
_entity_poly.type
_entity_poly.pdbx_seq_one_letter_code
_entity_poly.pdbx_strand_id
1 'polypeptide(L)'
;MSGRTAQILGRFPAHLEAARRGKALGEAVDGVAAELDLLAARMAAVRRAHRLGEAGELADLLHIASIAGLSEGELELLFLRFARARTLLADLTQAADAQARDTAAEALLDLWPLDAPHPRLPLFAPATDGEPDLAAAATRLAEGVTNATRYSALTDATRTRIARTCALHADGNGTVAALMQGAANALDLDIGPLVHSTDRYWHAAPVQDRIAISRPLAAGEAGTEIPTPFVPAQEVLGLEENPLWRNTTDSVARIHGQSFTIIRRGFERALLQIRIKGLPGNRSVGPMLVNRDEGHGVGYAGTVPPGATLVFSEEGRATLDGDDVSSLAYAWQGGCFGGEDHDAKLDFVFDGAGRDPAKRPATFVHTTPPAALDREAIFPGAGGSLPMPGIAIGTTRLVLFVQEAHAASREGSLAAPTVRTVTPRTQAAYADASVFAPGPAETRTPAAEVALSWLEHRAFAARLLIPARMRRYDEQPDGTEVLRRTAAALERFRPLGVELKVEYIDDRWVLGEGVLTSADGADLIEQLRSATTLWAAPAQ
;
A
#
# COMPACT_ATOMS: atom_id res chain seq x y z
N MET A 1 60.77 -14.00 -27.68
CA MET A 1 60.13 -13.88 -28.99
C MET A 1 58.66 -14.20 -28.83
N SER A 2 57.79 -13.19 -28.95
CA SER A 2 56.34 -13.39 -28.89
C SER A 2 55.85 -14.14 -30.15
N GLY A 3 54.65 -14.73 -30.10
CA GLY A 3 54.05 -15.38 -31.27
C GLY A 3 53.89 -14.40 -32.45
N ARG A 4 53.61 -13.12 -32.17
CA ARG A 4 53.51 -12.06 -33.19
C ARG A 4 54.86 -11.74 -33.81
N THR A 5 55.94 -11.67 -33.01
CA THR A 5 57.29 -11.46 -33.54
C THR A 5 57.70 -12.60 -34.47
N ALA A 6 57.45 -13.85 -34.09
CA ALA A 6 57.73 -15.00 -34.94
C ALA A 6 56.95 -14.94 -36.26
N GLN A 7 55.70 -14.50 -36.21
CA GLN A 7 54.86 -14.31 -37.40
C GLN A 7 55.36 -13.18 -38.32
N ILE A 8 55.86 -12.07 -37.76
CA ILE A 8 56.43 -10.96 -38.54
C ILE A 8 57.77 -11.37 -39.16
N LEU A 9 58.67 -11.97 -38.36
CA LEU A 9 59.98 -12.43 -38.84
C LEU A 9 59.85 -13.56 -39.88
N GLY A 10 58.81 -14.38 -39.79
CA GLY A 10 58.48 -15.43 -40.76
C GLY A 10 58.03 -14.91 -42.13
N ARG A 11 57.74 -13.61 -42.28
CA ARG A 11 57.43 -12.99 -43.59
C ARG A 11 58.66 -12.53 -44.36
N PHE A 12 59.83 -12.52 -43.73
CA PHE A 12 61.08 -12.20 -44.41
C PHE A 12 61.61 -13.40 -45.21
N PRO A 13 62.30 -13.19 -46.35
CA PRO A 13 62.93 -14.26 -47.10
C PRO A 13 63.81 -15.16 -46.23
N ALA A 14 63.71 -16.48 -46.41
CA ALA A 14 64.39 -17.47 -45.58
C ALA A 14 65.93 -17.29 -45.53
N HIS A 15 66.53 -16.82 -46.62
CA HIS A 15 67.99 -16.58 -46.71
C HIS A 15 68.49 -15.43 -45.80
N LEU A 16 67.60 -14.58 -45.27
CA LEU A 16 67.98 -13.53 -44.31
C LEU A 16 68.08 -14.07 -42.88
N GLU A 17 67.63 -15.30 -42.61
CA GLU A 17 67.55 -15.91 -41.27
C GLU A 17 67.01 -14.92 -40.21
N ALA A 18 65.96 -14.17 -40.54
CA ALA A 18 65.48 -13.05 -39.73
C ALA A 18 64.98 -13.49 -38.34
N ALA A 19 64.48 -14.73 -38.23
CA ALA A 19 64.00 -15.32 -36.98
C ALA A 19 65.12 -15.90 -36.07
N ARG A 20 66.40 -15.82 -36.48
CA ARG A 20 67.52 -16.36 -35.68
C ARG A 20 67.70 -15.56 -34.38
N ARG A 21 67.69 -16.26 -33.25
CA ARG A 21 67.87 -15.67 -31.90
C ARG A 21 69.20 -14.91 -31.80
N GLY A 22 69.15 -13.69 -31.25
CA GLY A 22 70.32 -12.82 -31.05
C GLY A 22 70.62 -11.85 -32.20
N LYS A 23 69.78 -11.76 -33.24
CA LYS A 23 69.89 -10.71 -34.25
C LYS A 23 69.22 -9.42 -33.76
N ALA A 24 69.87 -8.27 -33.99
CA ALA A 24 69.31 -6.95 -33.72
C ALA A 24 67.95 -6.72 -34.40
N LEU A 25 67.72 -7.30 -35.58
CA LEU A 25 66.42 -7.27 -36.25
C LEU A 25 65.33 -8.00 -35.45
N GLY A 26 65.66 -9.14 -34.83
CA GLY A 26 64.73 -9.87 -33.98
C GLY A 26 64.38 -9.09 -32.72
N GLU A 27 65.35 -8.42 -32.11
CA GLU A 27 65.14 -7.55 -30.93
C GLU A 27 64.31 -6.30 -31.28
N ALA A 28 64.60 -5.66 -32.42
CA ALA A 28 63.82 -4.51 -32.90
C ALA A 28 62.37 -4.89 -33.23
N VAL A 29 62.15 -6.04 -33.89
CA VAL A 29 60.79 -6.53 -34.18
C VAL A 29 60.07 -6.97 -32.91
N ASP A 30 60.77 -7.58 -31.93
CA ASP A 30 60.18 -7.91 -30.62
C ASP A 30 59.70 -6.63 -29.91
N GLY A 31 60.48 -5.54 -29.95
CA GLY A 31 60.09 -4.24 -29.37
C GLY A 31 58.84 -3.64 -30.03
N VAL A 32 58.81 -3.56 -31.36
CA VAL A 32 57.65 -3.05 -32.11
C VAL A 32 56.43 -3.96 -31.96
N ALA A 33 56.61 -5.28 -31.96
CA ALA A 33 55.51 -6.23 -31.78
C ALA A 33 54.87 -6.10 -30.38
N ALA A 34 55.67 -5.87 -29.33
CA ALA A 34 55.16 -5.62 -27.99
C ALA A 34 54.32 -4.34 -27.91
N GLU A 35 54.75 -3.25 -28.58
CA GLU A 35 53.95 -2.03 -28.68
C GLU A 35 52.64 -2.25 -29.45
N LEU A 36 52.68 -3.00 -30.56
CA LEU A 36 51.48 -3.37 -31.32
C LEU A 36 50.53 -4.26 -30.51
N ASP A 37 51.03 -5.16 -29.66
CA ASP A 37 50.22 -5.96 -28.74
C ASP A 37 49.54 -5.08 -27.71
N LEU A 38 50.27 -4.12 -27.13
CA LEU A 38 49.71 -3.14 -26.19
C LEU A 38 48.64 -2.26 -26.86
N LEU A 39 48.88 -1.74 -28.06
CA LEU A 39 47.92 -0.93 -28.82
C LEU A 39 46.67 -1.75 -29.19
N ALA A 40 46.84 -3.00 -29.62
CA ALA A 40 45.72 -3.89 -29.91
C ALA A 40 44.89 -4.18 -28.65
N ALA A 41 45.54 -4.42 -27.51
CA ALA A 41 44.88 -4.63 -26.23
C ALA A 41 44.11 -3.37 -25.77
N ARG A 42 44.70 -2.17 -25.91
CA ARG A 42 44.05 -0.89 -25.63
C ARG A 42 42.84 -0.64 -26.54
N MET A 43 42.96 -0.89 -27.84
CA MET A 43 41.84 -0.77 -28.78
C MET A 43 40.72 -1.76 -28.44
N ALA A 44 41.06 -3.00 -28.07
CA ALA A 44 40.08 -3.98 -27.61
C ALA A 44 39.38 -3.51 -26.31
N ALA A 45 40.12 -2.94 -25.36
CA ALA A 45 39.56 -2.36 -24.15
C ALA A 45 38.57 -1.23 -24.45
N VAL A 46 38.92 -0.30 -25.36
CA VAL A 46 38.01 0.76 -25.81
C VAL A 46 36.75 0.18 -26.44
N ARG A 47 36.84 -0.88 -27.24
CA ARG A 47 35.64 -1.52 -27.83
C ARG A 47 34.74 -2.15 -26.76
N ARG A 48 35.33 -2.82 -25.77
CA ARG A 48 34.59 -3.42 -24.64
C ARG A 48 33.89 -2.37 -23.80
N ALA A 49 34.56 -1.25 -23.52
CA ALA A 49 34.03 -0.13 -22.72
C ALA A 49 32.72 0.45 -23.29
N HIS A 50 32.48 0.35 -24.60
CA HIS A 50 31.26 0.86 -25.24
C HIS A 50 30.15 -0.20 -25.39
N ARG A 51 30.35 -1.42 -24.89
CA ARG A 51 29.39 -2.52 -25.02
C ARG A 51 28.87 -2.91 -23.65
N LEU A 52 27.56 -2.79 -23.44
CA LEU A 52 26.93 -3.11 -22.17
C LEU A 52 27.34 -4.52 -21.67
N GLY A 53 27.32 -5.51 -22.56
CA GLY A 53 27.72 -6.90 -22.28
C GLY A 53 29.18 -7.13 -21.85
N GLU A 54 30.10 -6.21 -22.20
CA GLU A 54 31.55 -6.43 -22.08
C GLU A 54 32.26 -5.36 -21.22
N ALA A 55 31.61 -4.24 -20.93
CA ALA A 55 32.16 -3.17 -20.10
C ALA A 55 32.46 -3.72 -18.69
N GLY A 56 33.74 -3.61 -18.30
CA GLY A 56 34.26 -4.13 -17.04
C GLY A 56 34.44 -3.08 -15.95
N GLU A 57 34.36 -1.79 -16.32
CA GLU A 57 34.47 -0.68 -15.38
C GLU A 57 33.12 -0.03 -15.11
N LEU A 58 32.88 0.34 -13.85
CA LEU A 58 31.66 1.02 -13.44
C LEU A 58 31.51 2.37 -14.15
N ALA A 59 32.60 3.11 -14.35
CA ALA A 59 32.58 4.37 -15.09
C ALA A 59 32.03 4.18 -16.50
N ASP A 60 32.48 3.14 -17.23
CA ASP A 60 32.00 2.84 -18.58
C ASP A 60 30.49 2.50 -18.56
N LEU A 61 30.05 1.71 -17.59
CA LEU A 61 28.63 1.36 -17.41
C LEU A 61 27.76 2.58 -17.12
N LEU A 62 28.24 3.54 -16.30
CA LEU A 62 27.53 4.80 -16.03
C LEU A 62 27.43 5.67 -17.29
N HIS A 63 28.48 5.72 -18.11
CA HIS A 63 28.42 6.41 -19.40
C HIS A 63 27.41 5.74 -20.35
N ILE A 64 27.40 4.41 -20.44
CA ILE A 64 26.39 3.67 -21.21
C ILE A 64 24.98 3.95 -20.68
N ALA A 65 24.79 3.94 -19.35
CA ALA A 65 23.52 4.24 -18.71
C ALA A 65 23.02 5.64 -19.10
N SER A 66 23.90 6.65 -19.07
CA SER A 66 23.55 8.03 -19.44
C SER A 66 23.09 8.18 -20.89
N ILE A 67 23.62 7.36 -21.82
CA ILE A 67 23.15 7.35 -23.22
C ILE A 67 21.69 6.87 -23.29
N ALA A 68 21.30 5.94 -22.41
CA ALA A 68 19.91 5.49 -22.25
C ALA A 68 19.06 6.44 -21.37
N GLY A 69 19.60 7.61 -21.04
CA GLY A 69 18.95 8.59 -20.16
C GLY A 69 18.81 8.11 -18.72
N LEU A 70 19.58 7.10 -18.29
CA LEU A 70 19.60 6.63 -16.91
C LEU A 70 20.52 7.51 -16.07
N SER A 71 20.02 7.97 -14.93
CA SER A 71 20.79 8.74 -13.96
C SER A 71 21.45 7.82 -12.93
N GLU A 72 22.49 8.32 -12.26
CA GLU A 72 23.12 7.63 -11.13
C GLU A 72 22.12 7.33 -10.01
N GLY A 73 21.14 8.22 -9.79
CA GLY A 73 20.06 8.05 -8.81
C GLY A 73 19.24 6.77 -9.00
N GLU A 74 19.15 6.25 -10.22
CA GLU A 74 18.40 5.01 -10.54
C GLU A 74 19.22 3.74 -10.23
N LEU A 75 20.52 3.91 -9.99
CA LEU A 75 21.47 2.87 -9.59
C LEU A 75 21.85 2.99 -8.10
N GLU A 76 21.55 4.11 -7.45
CA GLU A 76 21.91 4.37 -6.04
C GLU A 76 21.42 3.29 -5.08
N LEU A 77 20.26 2.66 -5.33
CA LEU A 77 19.77 1.58 -4.46
C LEU A 77 20.64 0.32 -4.57
N LEU A 78 21.13 -0.04 -5.76
CA LEU A 78 22.10 -1.14 -5.94
C LEU A 78 23.39 -0.82 -5.17
N PHE A 79 23.89 0.40 -5.28
CA PHE A 79 25.10 0.82 -4.57
C PHE A 79 24.91 0.81 -3.06
N LEU A 80 23.74 1.23 -2.57
CA LEU A 80 23.37 1.16 -1.16
C LEU A 80 23.41 -0.28 -0.65
N ARG A 81 22.83 -1.22 -1.40
CA ARG A 81 22.81 -2.65 -1.03
C ARG A 81 24.24 -3.21 -0.87
N PHE A 82 25.11 -2.94 -1.83
CA PHE A 82 26.51 -3.38 -1.77
C PHE A 82 27.30 -2.70 -0.65
N ALA A 83 27.09 -1.40 -0.42
CA ALA A 83 27.74 -0.66 0.65
C ALA A 83 27.32 -1.20 2.03
N ARG A 84 26.02 -1.36 2.27
CA ARG A 84 25.49 -1.88 3.54
C ARG A 84 26.00 -3.29 3.85
N ALA A 85 25.99 -4.17 2.85
CA ALA A 85 26.51 -5.54 3.01
C ALA A 85 27.99 -5.55 3.38
N ARG A 86 28.80 -4.66 2.78
CA ARG A 86 30.22 -4.51 3.12
C ARG A 86 30.44 -3.93 4.53
N THR A 87 29.61 -2.99 4.96
CA THR A 87 29.66 -2.45 6.34
C THR A 87 29.38 -3.54 7.36
N LEU A 88 28.29 -4.29 7.20
CA LEU A 88 27.92 -5.38 8.14
C LEU A 88 28.91 -6.55 8.07
N LEU A 89 29.52 -6.79 6.91
CA LEU A 89 30.64 -7.73 6.78
C LEU A 89 31.85 -7.26 7.61
N ALA A 90 32.19 -5.97 7.56
CA ALA A 90 33.27 -5.42 8.37
C ALA A 90 32.99 -5.62 9.87
N ASP A 91 31.76 -5.36 10.32
CA ASP A 91 31.34 -5.60 11.70
C ASP A 91 31.51 -7.06 12.12
N LEU A 92 31.11 -8.02 11.25
CA LEU A 92 31.32 -9.45 11.49
C LEU A 92 32.80 -9.81 11.62
N THR A 93 33.65 -9.28 10.74
CA THR A 93 35.11 -9.56 10.78
C THR A 93 35.83 -8.91 11.95
N GLN A 94 35.28 -7.83 12.52
CA GLN A 94 35.85 -7.08 13.64
C GLN A 94 35.25 -7.46 15.00
N ALA A 95 34.31 -8.41 15.03
CA ALA A 95 33.67 -8.86 16.26
C ALA A 95 34.69 -9.35 17.30
N ALA A 96 34.65 -8.77 18.50
CA ALA A 96 35.64 -9.02 19.54
C ALA A 96 35.42 -10.33 20.31
N ASP A 97 34.19 -10.84 20.31
CA ASP A 97 33.78 -12.03 21.04
C ASP A 97 32.66 -12.81 20.32
N ALA A 98 32.26 -13.95 20.87
CA ALA A 98 31.26 -14.82 20.27
C ALA A 98 29.87 -14.15 20.17
N GLN A 99 29.48 -13.36 21.17
CA GLN A 99 28.17 -12.69 21.16
C GLN A 99 28.11 -11.59 20.11
N ALA A 100 29.19 -10.80 19.98
CA ALA A 100 29.34 -9.79 18.94
C ALA A 100 29.34 -10.43 17.55
N ARG A 101 30.04 -11.56 17.37
CA ARG A 101 30.07 -12.32 16.11
C ARG A 101 28.68 -12.79 15.72
N ASP A 102 27.96 -13.41 16.64
CA ASP A 102 26.64 -13.98 16.37
C ASP A 102 25.63 -12.86 16.05
N THR A 103 25.69 -11.75 16.79
CA THR A 103 24.84 -10.57 16.51
C THR A 103 25.14 -9.95 15.15
N ALA A 104 26.42 -9.77 14.80
CA ALA A 104 26.84 -9.22 13.51
C ALA A 104 26.49 -10.16 12.35
N ALA A 105 26.62 -11.47 12.55
CA ALA A 105 26.22 -12.47 11.57
C ALA A 105 24.72 -12.42 11.29
N GLU A 106 23.87 -12.33 12.34
CA GLU A 106 22.43 -12.22 12.14
C GLU A 106 22.03 -10.91 11.46
N ALA A 107 22.64 -9.78 11.84
CA ALA A 107 22.41 -8.50 11.19
C ALA A 107 22.79 -8.52 9.70
N LEU A 108 23.88 -9.22 9.35
CA LEU A 108 24.30 -9.41 7.97
C LEU A 108 23.33 -10.33 7.22
N LEU A 109 22.94 -11.46 7.82
CA LEU A 109 22.03 -12.44 7.22
C LEU A 109 20.61 -11.87 7.01
N ASP A 110 20.20 -10.87 7.80
CA ASP A 110 18.94 -10.12 7.59
C ASP A 110 18.85 -9.37 6.25
N LEU A 111 19.97 -9.18 5.54
CA LEU A 111 19.94 -8.60 4.19
C LEU A 111 19.43 -9.59 3.14
N TRP A 112 19.51 -10.89 3.39
CA TRP A 112 19.09 -11.95 2.48
C TRP A 112 17.79 -12.61 2.92
N PRO A 113 16.87 -12.93 1.99
CA PRO A 113 15.68 -13.68 2.34
C PRO A 113 16.06 -15.15 2.51
N LEU A 114 16.29 -15.58 3.76
CA LEU A 114 16.64 -16.96 4.11
C LEU A 114 15.46 -17.63 4.80
N ASP A 115 15.01 -18.75 4.25
CA ASP A 115 13.95 -19.58 4.85
C ASP A 115 14.57 -20.49 5.93
N ALA A 116 14.98 -19.87 7.03
CA ALA A 116 15.55 -20.57 8.18
C ALA A 116 15.30 -19.79 9.48
N PRO A 117 14.97 -20.50 10.58
CA PRO A 117 14.77 -19.85 11.88
C PRO A 117 16.09 -19.29 12.43
N HIS A 118 16.00 -18.26 13.27
CA HIS A 118 17.14 -17.77 14.02
C HIS A 118 17.56 -18.79 15.12
N PRO A 119 18.87 -18.92 15.42
CA PRO A 119 20.01 -18.32 14.71
C PRO A 119 20.34 -19.04 13.41
N ARG A 120 20.72 -18.27 12.38
CA ARG A 120 21.00 -18.73 11.01
C ARG A 120 22.48 -18.92 10.72
N LEU A 121 23.39 -18.36 11.54
CA LEU A 121 24.84 -18.59 11.40
C LEU A 121 25.25 -20.08 11.31
N PRO A 122 24.65 -21.03 12.06
CA PRO A 122 24.98 -22.46 11.96
C PRO A 122 24.82 -23.06 10.54
N LEU A 123 24.03 -22.44 9.66
CA LEU A 123 23.86 -22.89 8.26
C LEU A 123 25.16 -22.85 7.43
N PHE A 124 26.16 -22.10 7.90
CA PHE A 124 27.47 -21.95 7.26
C PHE A 124 28.54 -22.82 7.90
N ALA A 125 28.22 -23.55 8.97
CA ALA A 125 29.18 -24.40 9.65
C ALA A 125 29.62 -25.58 8.76
N PRO A 126 30.87 -26.08 8.91
CA PRO A 126 31.28 -27.34 8.31
C PRO A 126 30.37 -28.49 8.70
N ALA A 127 30.14 -29.44 7.78
CA ALA A 127 29.40 -30.65 8.09
C ALA A 127 30.23 -31.53 9.03
N THR A 128 29.84 -31.56 10.31
CA THR A 128 30.47 -32.37 11.36
C THR A 128 29.41 -33.05 12.20
N ASP A 129 29.72 -34.23 12.77
CA ASP A 129 28.80 -34.99 13.64
C ASP A 129 28.58 -34.35 15.03
N GLY A 130 29.23 -33.23 15.33
CA GLY A 130 29.18 -32.52 16.62
C GLY A 130 28.47 -31.16 16.57
N GLU A 131 28.64 -30.37 17.63
CA GLU A 131 28.14 -28.98 17.66
C GLU A 131 28.75 -28.14 16.52
N PRO A 132 27.96 -27.27 15.87
CA PRO A 132 28.42 -26.48 14.74
C PRO A 132 29.53 -25.51 15.16
N ASP A 133 30.68 -25.57 14.48
CA ASP A 133 31.75 -24.58 14.68
C ASP A 133 31.33 -23.21 14.12
N LEU A 134 30.84 -22.36 15.02
CA LEU A 134 30.35 -21.03 14.69
C LEU A 134 31.47 -20.06 14.26
N ALA A 135 32.73 -20.30 14.65
CA ALA A 135 33.86 -19.47 14.21
C ALA A 135 34.22 -19.81 12.75
N ALA A 136 34.23 -21.10 12.40
CA ALA A 136 34.36 -21.54 11.02
C ALA A 136 33.17 -21.09 10.17
N ALA A 137 31.95 -21.14 10.71
CA ALA A 137 30.74 -20.65 10.04
C ALA A 137 30.82 -19.15 9.71
N ALA A 138 31.29 -18.32 10.64
CA ALA A 138 31.46 -16.89 10.42
C ALA A 138 32.50 -16.58 9.34
N THR A 139 33.62 -17.32 9.33
CA THR A 139 34.63 -17.20 8.26
C THR A 139 34.04 -17.53 6.89
N ARG A 140 33.27 -18.62 6.79
CA ARG A 140 32.61 -19.04 5.54
C ARG A 140 31.54 -18.05 5.07
N LEU A 141 30.75 -17.52 6.01
CA LEU A 141 29.80 -16.45 5.72
C LEU A 141 30.52 -15.21 5.18
N ALA A 142 31.63 -14.79 5.81
CA ALA A 142 32.42 -13.66 5.38
C ALA A 142 33.00 -13.85 3.97
N GLU A 143 33.51 -15.03 3.64
CA GLU A 143 33.97 -15.38 2.28
C GLU A 143 32.82 -15.35 1.27
N GLY A 144 31.67 -15.93 1.62
CA GLY A 144 30.47 -15.93 0.77
C GLY A 144 29.99 -14.52 0.44
N VAL A 145 29.91 -13.64 1.45
CA VAL A 145 29.49 -12.24 1.28
C VAL A 145 30.56 -11.43 0.53
N THR A 146 31.85 -11.68 0.77
CA THR A 146 32.95 -11.05 0.02
C THR A 146 32.83 -11.37 -1.48
N ASN A 147 32.54 -12.62 -1.83
CA ASN A 147 32.31 -13.04 -3.21
C ASN A 147 31.04 -12.41 -3.80
N ALA A 148 29.95 -12.33 -3.04
CA ALA A 148 28.70 -11.72 -3.49
C ALA A 148 28.81 -10.20 -3.68
N THR A 149 29.69 -9.53 -2.94
CA THR A 149 29.84 -8.07 -2.94
C THR A 149 31.09 -7.57 -3.68
N ARG A 150 31.81 -8.45 -4.38
CA ARG A 150 33.01 -8.09 -5.17
C ARG A 150 32.71 -7.11 -6.30
N TYR A 151 33.72 -6.41 -6.78
CA TYR A 151 33.55 -5.41 -7.86
C TYR A 151 32.98 -6.00 -9.16
N SER A 152 33.36 -7.22 -9.54
CA SER A 152 32.76 -7.90 -10.70
C SER A 152 31.28 -8.21 -10.51
N ALA A 153 30.85 -8.60 -9.30
CA ALA A 153 29.42 -8.80 -9.00
C ALA A 153 28.64 -7.47 -9.09
N LEU A 154 29.22 -6.37 -8.62
CA LEU A 154 28.62 -5.04 -8.74
C LEU A 154 28.45 -4.61 -10.20
N THR A 155 29.48 -4.79 -11.02
CA THR A 155 29.43 -4.42 -12.45
C THR A 155 28.47 -5.32 -13.24
N ASP A 156 28.40 -6.62 -12.93
CA ASP A 156 27.42 -7.55 -13.51
C ASP A 156 25.97 -7.19 -13.13
N ALA A 157 25.73 -6.83 -11.86
CA ALA A 157 24.43 -6.37 -11.39
C ALA A 157 24.03 -5.04 -12.07
N THR A 158 24.97 -4.10 -12.16
CA THR A 158 24.77 -2.80 -12.84
C THR A 158 24.40 -3.01 -14.31
N ARG A 159 25.14 -3.88 -15.02
CA ARG A 159 24.86 -4.25 -16.41
C ARG A 159 23.45 -4.83 -16.56
N THR A 160 23.09 -5.77 -15.69
CA THR A 160 21.79 -6.42 -15.70
C THR A 160 20.66 -5.40 -15.50
N ARG A 161 20.83 -4.50 -14.54
CA ARG A 161 19.87 -3.43 -14.26
C ARG A 161 19.68 -2.50 -15.45
N ILE A 162 20.77 -2.00 -16.06
CA ILE A 162 20.71 -1.16 -17.26
C ILE A 162 20.00 -1.89 -18.40
N ALA A 163 20.38 -3.14 -18.68
CA ALA A 163 19.80 -3.93 -19.75
C ALA A 163 18.29 -4.13 -19.57
N ARG A 164 17.87 -4.50 -18.35
CA ARG A 164 16.44 -4.68 -18.03
C ARG A 164 15.67 -3.38 -18.10
N THR A 165 16.20 -2.27 -17.59
CA THR A 165 15.53 -0.98 -17.71
C THR A 165 15.33 -0.57 -19.17
N CYS A 166 16.34 -0.75 -20.03
CA CYS A 166 16.22 -0.46 -21.46
C CYS A 166 15.18 -1.36 -22.14
N ALA A 167 15.14 -2.66 -21.80
CA ALA A 167 14.15 -3.59 -22.33
C ALA A 167 12.71 -3.20 -21.92
N LEU A 168 12.50 -2.89 -20.63
CA LEU A 168 11.20 -2.43 -20.13
C LEU A 168 10.71 -1.17 -20.85
N HIS A 169 11.61 -0.23 -21.15
CA HIS A 169 11.25 0.96 -21.92
C HIS A 169 10.88 0.68 -23.37
N ALA A 170 11.52 -0.32 -23.99
CA ALA A 170 11.18 -0.72 -25.35
C ALA A 170 9.77 -1.34 -25.40
N ASP A 171 9.36 -2.06 -24.35
CA ASP A 171 8.05 -2.71 -24.26
C ASP A 171 6.93 -1.72 -23.89
N GLY A 172 7.26 -0.66 -23.15
CA GLY A 172 6.37 0.47 -22.85
C GLY A 172 6.22 0.77 -21.36
N ASN A 173 5.93 2.04 -21.05
CA ASN A 173 5.79 2.54 -19.68
C ASN A 173 4.31 2.75 -19.29
N GLY A 174 4.08 3.06 -18.01
CA GLY A 174 2.77 3.50 -17.54
C GLY A 174 1.75 2.37 -17.38
N THR A 175 2.20 1.12 -17.31
CA THR A 175 1.37 -0.04 -17.01
C THR A 175 1.74 -0.61 -15.64
N VAL A 176 0.82 -1.34 -15.01
CA VAL A 176 1.09 -2.13 -13.79
C VAL A 176 2.31 -3.02 -13.98
N ALA A 177 2.40 -3.70 -15.13
CA ALA A 177 3.52 -4.59 -15.43
C ALA A 177 4.85 -3.82 -15.48
N ALA A 178 4.90 -2.65 -16.13
CA ALA A 178 6.09 -1.82 -16.19
C ALA A 178 6.50 -1.28 -14.81
N LEU A 179 5.54 -0.85 -13.99
CA LEU A 179 5.80 -0.42 -12.61
C LEU A 179 6.34 -1.55 -11.74
N MET A 180 5.71 -2.73 -11.78
CA MET A 180 6.11 -3.90 -11.00
C MET A 180 7.48 -4.44 -11.43
N GLN A 181 7.73 -4.55 -12.74
CA GLN A 181 9.02 -5.01 -13.25
C GLN A 181 10.12 -3.97 -13.05
N GLY A 182 9.80 -2.67 -13.18
CA GLY A 182 10.69 -1.57 -12.86
C GLY A 182 11.08 -1.57 -11.38
N ALA A 183 10.12 -1.81 -10.48
CA ALA A 183 10.35 -1.90 -9.05
C ALA A 183 11.23 -3.09 -8.69
N ALA A 184 10.91 -4.28 -9.22
CA ALA A 184 11.75 -5.45 -9.05
C ALA A 184 13.17 -5.20 -9.58
N ASN A 185 13.33 -4.53 -10.73
CA ASN A 185 14.65 -4.18 -11.24
C ASN A 185 15.40 -3.18 -10.36
N ALA A 186 14.72 -2.14 -9.84
CA ALA A 186 15.29 -1.16 -8.92
C ALA A 186 15.70 -1.76 -7.57
N LEU A 187 15.07 -2.86 -7.16
CA LEU A 187 15.38 -3.63 -5.95
C LEU A 187 16.37 -4.79 -6.20
N ASP A 188 16.85 -5.00 -7.43
CA ASP A 188 17.58 -6.20 -7.90
C ASP A 188 16.90 -7.53 -7.53
N LEU A 189 15.61 -7.61 -7.83
CA LEU A 189 14.79 -8.80 -7.68
C LEU A 189 14.39 -9.36 -9.05
N ASP A 190 14.33 -10.67 -9.17
CA ASP A 190 13.62 -11.35 -10.23
C ASP A 190 12.14 -11.42 -9.86
N ILE A 191 11.28 -11.07 -10.81
CA ILE A 191 9.83 -11.04 -10.64
C ILE A 191 9.20 -12.18 -11.43
N GLY A 192 8.33 -12.94 -10.76
CA GLY A 192 7.55 -14.01 -11.36
C GLY A 192 6.25 -13.50 -12.01
N PRO A 193 5.28 -14.40 -12.24
CA PRO A 193 4.02 -14.04 -12.89
C PRO A 193 3.21 -13.08 -12.02
N LEU A 194 2.60 -12.07 -12.66
CA LEU A 194 1.68 -11.16 -11.98
C LEU A 194 0.33 -11.82 -11.78
N VAL A 195 -0.19 -11.70 -10.56
CA VAL A 195 -1.55 -12.06 -10.15
C VAL A 195 -2.32 -10.77 -9.90
N HIS A 196 -3.60 -10.76 -10.25
CA HIS A 196 -4.47 -9.59 -10.08
C HIS A 196 -5.72 -9.97 -9.30
N SER A 197 -6.18 -9.08 -8.42
CA SER A 197 -7.49 -9.21 -7.78
C SER A 197 -8.62 -9.12 -8.81
N THR A 198 -9.78 -9.67 -8.44
CA THR A 198 -11.02 -9.61 -9.26
C THR A 198 -11.45 -8.17 -9.55
N ASP A 199 -11.31 -7.27 -8.56
CA ASP A 199 -11.62 -5.84 -8.69
C ASP A 199 -10.56 -5.05 -9.46
N ARG A 200 -9.43 -5.68 -9.81
CA ARG A 200 -8.30 -5.09 -10.54
C ARG A 200 -7.61 -3.91 -9.84
N TYR A 201 -7.84 -3.69 -8.55
CA TYR A 201 -7.09 -2.69 -7.78
C TYR A 201 -5.81 -3.25 -7.17
N TRP A 202 -5.70 -4.57 -6.99
CA TRP A 202 -4.54 -5.19 -6.36
C TRP A 202 -3.77 -6.07 -7.34
N HIS A 203 -2.46 -5.98 -7.28
CA HIS A 203 -1.53 -6.75 -8.09
C HIS A 203 -0.38 -7.25 -7.24
N ALA A 204 -0.04 -8.51 -7.41
CA ALA A 204 1.03 -9.16 -6.67
C ALA A 204 1.91 -9.97 -7.62
N ALA A 205 3.18 -10.12 -7.28
CA ALA A 205 4.05 -11.08 -7.93
C ALA A 205 5.02 -11.67 -6.92
N PRO A 206 5.36 -12.97 -7.05
CA PRO A 206 6.45 -13.52 -6.27
C PRO A 206 7.76 -12.93 -6.78
N VAL A 207 8.67 -12.64 -5.85
CA VAL A 207 9.99 -12.09 -6.16
C VAL A 207 11.09 -12.89 -5.49
N GLN A 208 12.25 -12.95 -6.15
CA GLN A 208 13.45 -13.62 -5.66
C GLN A 208 14.65 -12.67 -5.76
N ASP A 209 15.53 -12.72 -4.77
CA ASP A 209 16.72 -11.87 -4.76
C ASP A 209 17.74 -12.32 -5.82
N ARG A 210 18.26 -11.37 -6.62
CA ARG A 210 19.31 -11.69 -7.60
C ARG A 210 20.68 -11.86 -6.95
N ILE A 211 20.89 -11.28 -5.77
CA ILE A 211 22.15 -11.37 -5.05
C ILE A 211 22.09 -12.59 -4.13
N ALA A 212 22.60 -13.72 -4.61
CA ALA A 212 22.72 -14.94 -3.81
C ALA A 212 24.03 -14.98 -3.04
N ILE A 213 23.96 -15.41 -1.78
CA ILE A 213 25.13 -15.85 -1.01
C ILE A 213 25.31 -17.36 -1.18
N SER A 214 26.54 -17.83 -1.25
CA SER A 214 26.85 -19.26 -1.34
C SER A 214 27.20 -19.83 0.03
N ARG A 215 26.78 -21.07 0.27
CA ARG A 215 27.35 -21.94 1.31
C ARG A 215 28.22 -23.00 0.67
N PRO A 216 29.36 -23.36 1.26
CA PRO A 216 30.04 -24.60 0.90
C PRO A 216 29.18 -25.79 1.35
N LEU A 217 28.67 -26.58 0.40
CA LEU A 217 28.02 -27.86 0.69
C LEU A 217 29.02 -28.99 0.43
N ALA A 218 28.96 -30.04 1.26
CA ALA A 218 30.00 -31.07 1.38
C ALA A 218 30.33 -31.83 0.08
N ALA A 219 31.64 -32.10 -0.05
CA ALA A 219 32.38 -33.09 -0.84
C ALA A 219 31.69 -33.73 -2.05
N GLY A 220 32.13 -33.35 -3.26
CA GLY A 220 32.18 -34.32 -4.37
C GLY A 220 33.09 -35.52 -4.02
N GLU A 221 33.13 -36.55 -4.88
CA GLU A 221 33.87 -37.82 -4.68
C GLU A 221 35.36 -37.68 -4.25
N ALA A 222 35.94 -36.48 -4.37
CA ALA A 222 37.32 -36.15 -4.00
C ALA A 222 37.47 -35.27 -2.74
N GLY A 223 36.43 -35.08 -1.92
CA GLY A 223 36.51 -34.26 -0.70
C GLY A 223 36.58 -32.74 -0.95
N THR A 224 36.32 -32.29 -2.18
CA THR A 224 36.34 -30.87 -2.56
C THR A 224 34.98 -30.25 -2.28
N GLU A 225 34.94 -29.20 -1.46
CA GLU A 225 33.71 -28.43 -1.20
C GLU A 225 33.33 -27.62 -2.44
N ILE A 226 32.06 -27.73 -2.86
CA ILE A 226 31.53 -26.96 -4.00
C ILE A 226 30.64 -25.85 -3.42
N PRO A 227 30.95 -24.56 -3.68
CA PRO A 227 30.09 -23.46 -3.30
C PRO A 227 28.71 -23.64 -3.97
N THR A 228 27.68 -23.82 -3.15
CA THR A 228 26.30 -23.91 -3.59
C THR A 228 25.57 -22.63 -3.20
N PRO A 229 24.98 -21.89 -4.13
CA PRO A 229 24.16 -20.73 -3.78
C PRO A 229 22.99 -21.15 -2.90
N PHE A 230 22.68 -20.34 -1.88
CA PHE A 230 21.39 -20.46 -1.22
C PHE A 230 20.28 -20.18 -2.22
N VAL A 231 19.21 -20.97 -2.15
CA VAL A 231 17.96 -20.63 -2.81
C VAL A 231 17.33 -19.52 -1.97
N PRO A 232 17.19 -18.29 -2.49
CA PRO A 232 16.54 -17.22 -1.76
C PRO A 232 15.10 -17.61 -1.44
N ALA A 233 14.63 -17.30 -0.24
CA ALA A 233 13.22 -17.42 0.09
C ALA A 233 12.41 -16.54 -0.87
N GLN A 234 11.24 -17.05 -1.27
CA GLN A 234 10.33 -16.30 -2.11
C GLN A 234 9.62 -15.24 -1.28
N GLU A 235 9.61 -14.01 -1.77
CA GLU A 235 8.88 -12.91 -1.15
C GLU A 235 7.84 -12.36 -2.12
N VAL A 236 7.12 -11.32 -1.70
CA VAL A 236 6.06 -10.71 -2.51
C VAL A 236 6.41 -9.25 -2.78
N LEU A 237 6.13 -8.82 -4.01
CA LEU A 237 6.01 -7.43 -4.38
C LEU A 237 4.54 -7.14 -4.69
N GLY A 238 4.04 -5.99 -4.27
CA GLY A 238 2.64 -5.59 -4.43
C GLY A 238 2.48 -4.22 -5.07
N LEU A 239 1.38 -4.03 -5.78
CA LEU A 239 0.89 -2.73 -6.24
C LEU A 239 -0.62 -2.63 -6.01
N GLU A 240 -1.03 -1.56 -5.36
CA GLU A 240 -2.44 -1.17 -5.25
C GLU A 240 -2.70 0.06 -6.14
N GLU A 241 -3.57 -0.09 -7.13
CA GLU A 241 -4.11 1.00 -7.93
C GLU A 241 -5.24 1.72 -7.17
N ASN A 242 -5.23 3.05 -7.25
CA ASN A 242 -6.20 3.96 -6.64
C ASN A 242 -6.53 3.61 -5.18
N PRO A 243 -5.55 3.61 -4.26
CA PRO A 243 -5.71 3.09 -2.90
C PRO A 243 -6.93 3.69 -2.18
N LEU A 244 -7.59 2.85 -1.36
CA LEU A 244 -8.73 3.28 -0.56
C LEU A 244 -8.30 4.32 0.49
N TRP A 245 -9.08 5.39 0.61
CA TRP A 245 -8.91 6.42 1.63
C TRP A 245 -10.27 6.86 2.17
N ARG A 246 -10.28 7.32 3.43
CA ARG A 246 -11.51 7.85 4.04
C ARG A 246 -11.66 9.33 3.70
N ASN A 247 -12.70 9.65 2.95
CA ASN A 247 -13.13 11.02 2.75
C ASN A 247 -14.17 11.41 3.81
N THR A 248 -14.20 12.67 4.24
CA THR A 248 -15.09 13.15 5.30
C THR A 248 -15.57 14.56 4.99
N THR A 249 -16.86 14.86 5.24
CA THR A 249 -17.39 16.22 5.18
C THR A 249 -17.17 16.96 6.49
N ASP A 250 -17.19 18.28 6.45
CA ASP A 250 -17.26 19.09 7.66
C ASP A 250 -18.46 18.70 8.54
N SER A 251 -18.30 18.86 9.86
CA SER A 251 -19.40 18.75 10.82
C SER A 251 -20.26 20.00 10.72
N VAL A 252 -21.47 19.86 10.18
CA VAL A 252 -22.36 21.00 9.93
C VAL A 252 -23.61 20.88 10.80
N ALA A 253 -23.94 21.96 11.50
CA ALA A 253 -25.17 22.07 12.27
C ALA A 253 -26.40 22.01 11.34
N ARG A 254 -27.30 21.07 11.60
CA ARG A 254 -28.50 20.81 10.79
C ARG A 254 -29.78 20.94 11.61
N ILE A 255 -30.86 21.39 10.98
CA ILE A 255 -32.21 21.47 11.54
C ILE A 255 -33.05 20.24 11.15
N HIS A 256 -34.12 19.96 11.89
CA HIS A 256 -35.11 18.95 11.52
C HIS A 256 -35.68 19.20 10.11
N GLY A 257 -35.67 18.17 9.27
CA GLY A 257 -36.17 18.19 7.90
C GLY A 257 -35.26 18.92 6.92
N GLN A 258 -34.05 19.31 7.32
CA GLN A 258 -33.14 20.02 6.42
C GLN A 258 -32.64 19.09 5.32
N SER A 259 -32.96 19.42 4.08
CA SER A 259 -32.34 18.81 2.91
C SER A 259 -30.96 19.41 2.64
N PHE A 260 -30.01 18.57 2.26
CA PHE A 260 -28.69 18.98 1.81
C PHE A 260 -28.12 17.97 0.80
N THR A 261 -27.06 18.36 0.11
CA THR A 261 -26.45 17.52 -0.91
C THR A 261 -24.97 17.30 -0.65
N ILE A 262 -24.47 16.17 -1.14
CA ILE A 262 -23.04 15.88 -1.25
C ILE A 262 -22.73 15.62 -2.70
N ILE A 263 -21.62 16.21 -3.18
CA ILE A 263 -21.10 15.96 -4.52
C ILE A 263 -19.86 15.08 -4.40
N ARG A 264 -19.87 13.95 -5.11
CA ARG A 264 -18.82 12.94 -5.09
C ARG A 264 -18.30 12.66 -6.50
N ARG A 265 -16.98 12.54 -6.65
CA ARG A 265 -16.27 12.26 -7.92
C ARG A 265 -15.63 10.87 -7.96
N GLY A 266 -16.13 9.95 -7.13
CA GLY A 266 -15.59 8.60 -6.95
C GLY A 266 -15.81 7.67 -8.14
N PHE A 267 -15.40 6.41 -7.98
CA PHE A 267 -15.42 5.38 -9.03
C PHE A 267 -16.64 4.46 -8.99
N GLU A 268 -17.20 4.22 -7.81
CA GLU A 268 -18.29 3.26 -7.58
C GLU A 268 -19.22 3.73 -6.46
N ARG A 269 -20.27 3.00 -6.08
CA ARG A 269 -21.10 3.37 -4.92
C ARG A 269 -20.35 3.05 -3.62
N ALA A 270 -20.28 4.00 -2.68
CA ALA A 270 -19.65 3.80 -1.36
C ALA A 270 -20.70 3.76 -0.24
N LEU A 271 -20.46 2.99 0.82
CA LEU A 271 -21.30 3.03 2.04
C LEU A 271 -20.91 4.24 2.91
N LEU A 272 -21.89 4.78 3.64
CA LEU A 272 -21.67 5.89 4.56
C LEU A 272 -21.33 5.41 5.97
N GLN A 273 -20.33 6.03 6.57
CA GLN A 273 -20.24 6.23 8.00
C GLN A 273 -20.86 7.60 8.34
N ILE A 274 -21.80 7.59 9.29
CA ILE A 274 -22.57 8.78 9.67
C ILE A 274 -22.21 9.15 11.10
N ARG A 275 -21.81 10.40 11.33
CA ARG A 275 -21.54 10.95 12.66
C ARG A 275 -22.55 12.04 12.98
N ILE A 276 -23.24 11.89 14.10
CA ILE A 276 -24.24 12.84 14.60
C ILE A 276 -23.80 13.28 15.99
N LYS A 277 -23.41 14.54 16.11
CA LYS A 277 -23.00 15.13 17.39
C LYS A 277 -24.15 15.90 18.01
N GLY A 278 -24.41 15.63 19.29
CA GLY A 278 -25.45 16.30 20.05
C GLY A 278 -25.11 17.76 20.29
N LEU A 279 -26.08 18.64 20.00
CA LEU A 279 -25.97 20.08 20.28
C LEU A 279 -26.56 20.43 21.66
N PRO A 280 -26.16 21.57 22.26
CA PRO A 280 -26.75 22.04 23.52
C PRO A 280 -28.28 22.07 23.50
N GLY A 281 -28.90 21.72 24.63
CA GLY A 281 -30.35 21.69 24.79
C GLY A 281 -31.02 20.37 24.41
N ASN A 282 -30.27 19.26 24.37
CA ASN A 282 -30.76 17.88 24.16
C ASN A 282 -31.61 17.68 22.88
N ARG A 283 -31.37 18.47 21.84
CA ARG A 283 -32.26 18.52 20.66
C ARG A 283 -32.14 17.32 19.71
N SER A 284 -31.10 16.51 19.86
CA SER A 284 -30.79 15.38 18.99
C SER A 284 -31.54 14.10 19.43
N VAL A 285 -32.86 14.16 19.49
CA VAL A 285 -33.71 13.02 19.91
C VAL A 285 -34.17 12.25 18.69
N GLY A 286 -34.02 10.93 18.74
CA GLY A 286 -34.43 10.06 17.66
C GLY A 286 -33.80 10.41 16.31
N PRO A 287 -32.50 10.77 16.22
CA PRO A 287 -31.96 11.29 14.98
C PRO A 287 -32.00 10.22 13.89
N MET A 288 -32.37 10.62 12.68
CA MET A 288 -32.45 9.77 11.50
C MET A 288 -31.88 10.51 10.30
N LEU A 289 -30.94 9.88 9.59
CA LEU A 289 -30.44 10.37 8.31
C LEU A 289 -31.05 9.55 7.18
N VAL A 290 -31.50 10.23 6.13
CA VAL A 290 -32.14 9.60 4.97
C VAL A 290 -31.42 9.99 3.69
N ASN A 291 -31.02 9.00 2.90
CA ASN A 291 -30.66 9.17 1.49
C ASN A 291 -31.93 9.11 0.63
N ARG A 292 -32.31 10.26 0.05
CA ARG A 292 -33.50 10.41 -0.79
C ARG A 292 -33.36 9.70 -2.14
N ASP A 293 -32.14 9.53 -2.64
CA ASP A 293 -31.87 8.93 -3.94
C ASP A 293 -31.95 7.39 -3.89
N GLU A 294 -31.61 6.79 -2.75
CA GLU A 294 -31.71 5.35 -2.52
C GLU A 294 -33.01 4.94 -1.81
N GLY A 295 -33.77 5.90 -1.27
CA GLY A 295 -34.92 5.61 -0.43
C GLY A 295 -34.51 4.84 0.83
N HIS A 296 -33.36 5.20 1.42
CA HIS A 296 -32.73 4.43 2.49
C HIS A 296 -32.38 5.36 3.65
N GLY A 297 -32.83 5.04 4.86
CA GLY A 297 -32.49 5.78 6.07
C GLY A 297 -31.98 4.92 7.21
N VAL A 298 -31.21 5.54 8.11
CA VAL A 298 -30.79 4.94 9.39
C VAL A 298 -31.15 5.89 10.51
N GLY A 299 -31.55 5.34 11.65
CA GLY A 299 -31.90 6.12 12.82
C GLY A 299 -31.54 5.45 14.12
N TYR A 300 -31.58 6.25 15.18
CA TYR A 300 -31.29 5.84 16.54
C TYR A 300 -32.49 6.16 17.42
N ALA A 301 -33.08 5.16 18.06
CA ALA A 301 -34.22 5.27 18.97
C ALA A 301 -33.76 5.67 20.39
N GLY A 302 -33.05 6.80 20.47
CA GLY A 302 -32.55 7.36 21.73
C GLY A 302 -32.23 8.85 21.59
N THR A 303 -31.64 9.44 22.62
CA THR A 303 -31.15 10.83 22.58
C THR A 303 -29.63 10.84 22.46
N VAL A 304 -29.07 11.70 21.61
CA VAL A 304 -27.63 11.99 21.57
C VAL A 304 -27.37 13.20 22.49
N PRO A 305 -26.70 13.00 23.65
CA PRO A 305 -26.45 14.09 24.59
C PRO A 305 -25.58 15.21 24.01
N PRO A 306 -25.66 16.44 24.55
CA PRO A 306 -24.80 17.55 24.14
C PRO A 306 -23.32 17.18 24.25
N GLY A 307 -22.58 17.38 23.16
CA GLY A 307 -21.16 17.03 23.08
C GLY A 307 -20.86 15.57 22.72
N ALA A 308 -21.79 14.65 22.98
CA ALA A 308 -21.66 13.24 22.64
C ALA A 308 -21.81 13.02 21.12
N THR A 309 -21.16 11.98 20.60
CA THR A 309 -21.16 11.63 19.18
C THR A 309 -21.71 10.23 18.97
N LEU A 310 -22.82 10.16 18.25
CA LEU A 310 -23.36 8.91 17.71
C LEU A 310 -22.70 8.64 16.35
N VAL A 311 -22.16 7.43 16.17
CA VAL A 311 -21.52 6.99 14.94
C VAL A 311 -22.22 5.74 14.43
N PHE A 312 -22.74 5.78 13.21
CA PHE A 312 -23.11 4.58 12.45
C PHE A 312 -21.93 4.21 11.54
N SER A 313 -21.35 3.03 11.72
CA SER A 313 -20.26 2.52 10.89
C SER A 313 -20.76 2.04 9.53
N GLU A 314 -19.86 1.89 8.55
CA GLU A 314 -20.18 1.33 7.22
C GLU A 314 -20.69 -0.12 7.31
N GLU A 315 -20.26 -0.84 8.34
CA GLU A 315 -20.69 -2.21 8.67
C GLU A 315 -22.05 -2.26 9.39
N GLY A 316 -22.66 -1.10 9.64
CA GLY A 316 -23.99 -1.03 10.27
C GLY A 316 -24.00 -1.21 11.77
N ARG A 317 -22.88 -0.96 12.47
CA ARG A 317 -22.85 -0.85 13.94
C ARG A 317 -23.12 0.59 14.36
N ALA A 318 -23.77 0.79 15.49
CA ALA A 318 -23.96 2.12 16.07
C ALA A 318 -23.24 2.23 17.40
N THR A 319 -22.42 3.27 17.57
CA THR A 319 -21.74 3.57 18.84
C THR A 319 -22.05 4.99 19.30
N LEU A 320 -22.16 5.21 20.61
CA LEU A 320 -22.33 6.52 21.23
C LEU A 320 -21.14 6.77 22.15
N ASP A 321 -20.28 7.74 21.81
CA ASP A 321 -19.00 7.98 22.48
C ASP A 321 -18.13 6.72 22.64
N GLY A 322 -18.24 5.79 21.69
CA GLY A 322 -17.52 4.51 21.66
C GLY A 322 -18.30 3.34 22.25
N ASP A 323 -19.34 3.59 23.06
CA ASP A 323 -20.17 2.51 23.61
C ASP A 323 -21.13 1.97 22.55
N ASP A 324 -21.22 0.65 22.42
CA ASP A 324 -22.12 0.01 21.46
C ASP A 324 -23.60 0.23 21.83
N VAL A 325 -24.31 0.91 20.94
CA VAL A 325 -25.75 1.20 21.05
C VAL A 325 -26.53 0.64 19.85
N SER A 326 -25.97 -0.34 19.14
CA SER A 326 -26.60 -0.97 17.96
C SER A 326 -27.99 -1.54 18.26
N SER A 327 -28.27 -1.92 19.51
CA SER A 327 -29.58 -2.39 19.96
C SER A 327 -30.68 -1.32 19.92
N LEU A 328 -30.32 -0.03 19.93
CA LEU A 328 -31.22 1.10 19.80
C LEU A 328 -31.26 1.67 18.38
N ALA A 329 -30.54 1.07 17.44
CA ALA A 329 -30.42 1.56 16.07
C ALA A 329 -31.35 0.79 15.12
N TYR A 330 -31.74 1.43 14.03
CA TYR A 330 -32.54 0.83 12.97
C TYR A 330 -32.17 1.40 11.60
N ALA A 331 -32.46 0.66 10.55
CA ALA A 331 -32.39 1.08 9.16
C ALA A 331 -33.67 0.74 8.43
N TRP A 332 -33.93 1.41 7.31
CA TRP A 332 -35.10 1.15 6.48
C TRP A 332 -34.84 1.47 5.02
N GLN A 333 -35.46 0.70 4.11
CA GLN A 333 -35.38 0.91 2.67
C GLN A 333 -36.75 0.81 2.02
N GLY A 334 -37.07 1.74 1.13
CA GLY A 334 -38.32 1.78 0.37
C GLY A 334 -38.77 3.22 0.09
N GLY A 335 -40.08 3.43 0.02
CA GLY A 335 -40.65 4.76 -0.20
C GLY A 335 -40.18 5.79 0.84
N CYS A 336 -39.40 6.78 0.42
CA CYS A 336 -39.01 7.95 1.20
C CYS A 336 -40.05 9.07 1.09
N PHE A 337 -39.99 10.03 2.02
CA PHE A 337 -40.88 11.19 2.04
C PHE A 337 -40.48 12.20 0.96
N GLY A 338 -41.43 12.63 0.13
CA GLY A 338 -41.26 13.70 -0.84
C GLY A 338 -41.70 15.05 -0.26
N GLY A 339 -40.85 16.06 -0.35
CA GLY A 339 -41.20 17.45 -0.01
C GLY A 339 -41.97 18.13 -1.15
N GLU A 340 -42.39 19.38 -0.95
CA GLU A 340 -42.94 20.24 -2.01
C GLU A 340 -41.85 20.92 -2.86
N ASP A 341 -40.58 20.49 -2.75
CA ASP A 341 -39.47 21.10 -3.46
C ASP A 341 -39.47 20.76 -4.96
N HIS A 342 -38.85 21.63 -5.77
CA HIS A 342 -38.71 21.47 -7.23
C HIS A 342 -38.18 20.08 -7.64
N ASP A 343 -37.33 19.47 -6.80
CA ASP A 343 -36.68 18.18 -7.04
C ASP A 343 -37.46 16.97 -6.52
N ALA A 344 -38.67 17.16 -5.99
CA ALA A 344 -39.54 16.10 -5.49
C ALA A 344 -39.87 15.03 -6.53
N LYS A 345 -39.61 15.28 -7.83
CA LYS A 345 -39.76 14.29 -8.92
C LYS A 345 -38.68 13.20 -8.93
N LEU A 346 -37.55 13.41 -8.24
CA LEU A 346 -36.43 12.47 -8.19
C LEU A 346 -36.47 11.51 -6.99
N ASP A 347 -37.31 11.78 -6.00
CA ASP A 347 -37.43 10.98 -4.76
C ASP A 347 -37.99 9.58 -4.99
N PHE A 348 -37.64 8.63 -4.13
CA PHE A 348 -38.31 7.33 -4.05
C PHE A 348 -39.66 7.46 -3.34
N VAL A 349 -40.70 8.03 -3.95
CA VAL A 349 -42.06 8.15 -3.32
C VAL A 349 -43.07 7.22 -3.97
N PHE A 350 -44.08 6.79 -3.20
CA PHE A 350 -45.14 5.86 -3.63
C PHE A 350 -45.98 6.32 -4.83
N ASP A 351 -46.23 7.63 -4.98
CA ASP A 351 -46.97 8.19 -6.11
C ASP A 351 -46.75 9.72 -6.24
N GLY A 352 -46.88 10.27 -7.45
CA GLY A 352 -46.75 11.71 -7.74
C GLY A 352 -46.93 12.04 -9.21
N ALA A 353 -47.59 13.18 -9.50
CA ALA A 353 -47.91 13.59 -10.87
C ALA A 353 -46.65 13.71 -11.77
N GLY A 354 -46.62 12.95 -12.89
CA GLY A 354 -45.57 13.00 -13.89
C GLY A 354 -44.45 11.95 -13.77
N ARG A 355 -44.69 10.83 -13.06
CA ARG A 355 -43.69 9.76 -12.84
C ARG A 355 -43.94 8.51 -13.69
N ASP A 356 -42.84 7.85 -14.06
CA ASP A 356 -42.82 6.57 -14.76
C ASP A 356 -42.53 5.43 -13.76
N PRO A 357 -43.55 4.70 -13.29
CA PRO A 357 -43.39 3.62 -12.31
C PRO A 357 -42.55 2.43 -12.82
N ALA A 358 -42.30 2.33 -14.13
CA ALA A 358 -41.43 1.30 -14.69
C ALA A 358 -39.92 1.58 -14.46
N LYS A 359 -39.54 2.84 -14.20
CA LYS A 359 -38.12 3.23 -14.03
C LYS A 359 -37.65 3.18 -12.56
N ARG A 360 -38.56 3.40 -11.60
CA ARG A 360 -38.29 3.35 -10.15
C ARG A 360 -39.59 2.96 -9.40
N PRO A 361 -39.94 1.66 -9.32
CA PRO A 361 -41.13 1.24 -8.60
C PRO A 361 -40.94 1.52 -7.10
N ALA A 362 -41.86 2.27 -6.51
CA ALA A 362 -41.84 2.52 -5.08
C ALA A 362 -42.27 1.26 -4.33
N THR A 363 -41.39 0.74 -3.47
CA THR A 363 -41.66 -0.41 -2.62
C THR A 363 -42.11 0.04 -1.24
N PHE A 364 -42.94 -0.78 -0.59
CA PHE A 364 -43.25 -0.59 0.83
C PHE A 364 -41.97 -0.57 1.65
N VAL A 365 -41.95 0.24 2.71
CA VAL A 365 -40.78 0.39 3.56
C VAL A 365 -40.49 -0.95 4.26
N HIS A 366 -39.28 -1.45 4.08
CA HIS A 366 -38.73 -2.59 4.82
C HIS A 366 -37.79 -2.06 5.88
N THR A 367 -37.89 -2.55 7.11
CA THR A 367 -37.06 -2.10 8.23
C THR A 367 -36.15 -3.21 8.74
N THR A 368 -34.99 -2.82 9.25
CA THR A 368 -34.07 -3.68 9.99
C THR A 368 -33.78 -3.02 11.35
N PRO A 369 -34.14 -3.65 12.48
CA PRO A 369 -34.88 -4.90 12.60
C PRO A 369 -36.31 -4.79 12.02
N PRO A 370 -36.99 -5.92 11.74
CA PRO A 370 -38.38 -5.90 11.29
C PRO A 370 -39.28 -5.12 12.26
N ALA A 371 -40.27 -4.39 11.71
CA ALA A 371 -41.20 -3.56 12.47
C ALA A 371 -40.57 -2.38 13.25
N ALA A 372 -39.32 -2.00 13.00
CA ALA A 372 -38.64 -0.91 13.74
C ALA A 372 -39.30 0.47 13.61
N LEU A 373 -40.15 0.68 12.59
CA LEU A 373 -40.94 1.90 12.41
C LEU A 373 -42.40 1.74 12.85
N ASP A 374 -42.80 0.56 13.34
CA ASP A 374 -44.16 0.33 13.82
C ASP A 374 -44.38 1.02 15.17
N ARG A 375 -45.63 1.41 15.44
CA ARG A 375 -46.00 2.04 16.73
C ARG A 375 -45.65 1.17 17.94
N GLU A 376 -45.66 -0.15 17.75
CA GLU A 376 -45.43 -1.15 18.79
C GLU A 376 -43.99 -1.66 18.82
N ALA A 377 -43.08 -1.04 18.04
CA ALA A 377 -41.66 -1.36 18.06
C ALA A 377 -41.10 -1.23 19.48
N ILE A 378 -40.35 -2.25 19.91
CA ILE A 378 -39.70 -2.27 21.22
C ILE A 378 -38.20 -2.11 21.01
N PHE A 379 -37.63 -1.11 21.67
CA PHE A 379 -36.19 -0.89 21.79
C PHE A 379 -35.79 -1.02 23.27
N PRO A 380 -34.60 -1.55 23.60
CA PRO A 380 -33.57 -2.08 22.70
C PRO A 380 -33.94 -3.43 22.06
N GLY A 381 -33.51 -3.65 20.82
CA GLY A 381 -33.57 -4.92 20.10
C GLY A 381 -32.29 -5.75 20.24
N ALA A 382 -32.12 -6.76 19.38
CA ALA A 382 -30.98 -7.70 19.45
C ALA A 382 -29.60 -7.13 19.08
N GLY A 383 -29.55 -5.92 18.48
CA GLY A 383 -28.28 -5.22 18.19
C GLY A 383 -27.43 -5.83 17.07
N GLY A 384 -28.03 -6.06 15.90
CA GLY A 384 -27.36 -6.58 14.71
C GLY A 384 -26.75 -5.51 13.80
N SER A 385 -26.02 -5.95 12.77
CA SER A 385 -25.55 -5.08 11.67
C SER A 385 -26.75 -4.55 10.87
N LEU A 386 -26.74 -3.24 10.63
CA LEU A 386 -27.74 -2.54 9.84
C LEU A 386 -27.34 -2.43 8.36
N PRO A 387 -28.27 -2.56 7.41
CA PRO A 387 -28.01 -2.14 6.04
C PRO A 387 -27.77 -0.63 6.03
N MET A 388 -26.61 -0.20 5.53
CA MET A 388 -26.24 1.22 5.53
C MET A 388 -26.59 1.90 4.18
N PRO A 389 -27.06 3.16 4.20
CA PRO A 389 -27.24 3.96 3.00
C PRO A 389 -25.88 4.23 2.36
N GLY A 390 -25.86 4.21 1.04
CA GLY A 390 -24.69 4.54 0.26
C GLY A 390 -24.70 5.97 -0.22
N ILE A 391 -23.67 6.32 -0.98
CA ILE A 391 -23.59 7.52 -1.80
C ILE A 391 -23.15 7.12 -3.21
N ALA A 392 -23.89 7.62 -4.20
CA ALA A 392 -23.57 7.41 -5.60
C ALA A 392 -22.50 8.41 -6.07
N ILE A 393 -21.99 8.18 -7.29
CA ILE A 393 -21.17 9.18 -7.99
C ILE A 393 -22.09 10.34 -8.41
N GLY A 394 -21.59 11.57 -8.32
CA GLY A 394 -22.36 12.77 -8.60
C GLY A 394 -23.00 13.35 -7.35
N THR A 395 -24.24 13.83 -7.46
CA THR A 395 -24.94 14.47 -6.35
C THR A 395 -25.78 13.43 -5.61
N THR A 396 -25.56 13.27 -4.31
CA THR A 396 -26.47 12.54 -3.40
C THR A 396 -27.27 13.52 -2.56
N ARG A 397 -28.59 13.33 -2.48
CA ARG A 397 -29.54 14.15 -1.72
C ARG A 397 -29.86 13.48 -0.38
N LEU A 398 -29.65 14.22 0.70
CA LEU A 398 -29.75 13.75 2.08
C LEU A 398 -30.69 14.63 2.90
N VAL A 399 -31.30 14.06 3.94
CA VAL A 399 -32.13 14.80 4.91
C VAL A 399 -31.85 14.31 6.33
N LEU A 400 -31.76 15.23 7.28
CA LEU A 400 -31.74 14.92 8.71
C LEU A 400 -33.15 15.08 9.31
N PHE A 401 -33.58 14.09 10.05
CA PHE A 401 -34.76 14.13 10.91
C PHE A 401 -34.36 13.90 12.37
N VAL A 402 -35.20 14.42 13.26
CA VAL A 402 -35.20 14.18 14.71
C VAL A 402 -36.67 14.07 15.15
N GLN A 403 -36.96 13.33 16.21
CA GLN A 403 -38.33 13.06 16.65
C GLN A 403 -39.03 14.30 17.21
N GLU A 404 -40.05 14.79 16.50
CA GLU A 404 -40.90 15.91 16.91
C GLU A 404 -42.07 15.45 17.82
N ALA A 405 -42.29 16.07 18.99
CA ALA A 405 -43.47 15.82 19.83
C ALA A 405 -44.51 16.92 19.63
N HIS A 406 -45.79 16.58 19.56
CA HIS A 406 -46.82 17.58 19.27
C HIS A 406 -47.71 17.72 20.51
N ALA A 407 -47.50 18.79 21.27
CA ALA A 407 -48.30 19.08 22.47
C ALA A 407 -49.29 20.22 22.20
N ALA A 408 -50.50 20.10 22.74
CA ALA A 408 -51.47 21.19 22.82
C ALA A 408 -51.43 21.81 24.23
N SER A 409 -51.48 23.14 24.33
CA SER A 409 -51.69 23.81 25.62
C SER A 409 -53.18 24.09 25.81
N ARG A 410 -53.63 23.92 27.05
CA ARG A 410 -54.97 24.26 27.51
C ARG A 410 -54.84 25.48 28.40
N GLU A 411 -55.34 26.62 27.94
CA GLU A 411 -55.41 27.87 28.72
C GLU A 411 -56.83 28.07 29.25
N GLY A 412 -57.01 28.82 30.34
CA GLY A 412 -58.33 29.08 30.95
C GLY A 412 -58.69 28.16 32.11
N SER A 413 -59.90 28.31 32.65
CA SER A 413 -60.36 27.54 33.81
C SER A 413 -60.82 26.13 33.41
N LEU A 414 -60.90 25.21 34.38
CA LEU A 414 -61.46 23.86 34.17
C LEU A 414 -62.85 23.88 33.51
N ALA A 415 -63.65 24.92 33.80
CA ALA A 415 -65.01 25.09 33.31
C ALA A 415 -65.11 25.75 31.91
N ALA A 416 -64.06 26.45 31.44
CA ALA A 416 -64.05 27.11 30.13
C ALA A 416 -62.64 27.13 29.53
N PRO A 417 -62.16 25.98 29.03
CA PRO A 417 -60.83 25.91 28.46
C PRO A 417 -60.77 26.49 27.05
N THR A 418 -59.79 27.35 26.81
CA THR A 418 -59.33 27.69 25.47
C THR A 418 -58.25 26.69 25.08
N VAL A 419 -58.61 25.74 24.21
CA VAL A 419 -57.65 24.79 23.65
C VAL A 419 -56.95 25.48 22.49
N ARG A 420 -55.66 25.79 22.65
CA ARG A 420 -54.86 26.25 21.52
C ARG A 420 -54.44 25.02 20.71
N THR A 421 -55.02 24.90 19.51
CA THR A 421 -54.79 23.77 18.61
C THR A 421 -53.33 23.76 18.11
N VAL A 422 -52.63 22.70 18.53
CA VAL A 422 -51.37 22.06 18.10
C VAL A 422 -50.36 22.90 17.29
N THR A 423 -49.14 23.05 17.84
CA THR A 423 -47.92 23.40 17.10
C THR A 423 -46.85 22.28 17.29
N PRO A 424 -46.23 21.71 16.23
CA PRO A 424 -45.22 20.63 16.27
C PRO A 424 -43.89 20.93 17.00
N ARG A 425 -43.35 20.05 17.88
CA ARG A 425 -42.18 20.32 18.78
C ARG A 425 -41.42 19.09 19.44
N THR A 426 -40.25 18.63 18.97
CA THR A 426 -39.40 17.47 19.47
C THR A 426 -39.12 17.25 20.97
N GLN A 427 -39.77 16.26 21.64
CA GLN A 427 -39.25 15.34 22.72
C GLN A 427 -40.34 14.60 23.55
N ALA A 428 -39.98 13.46 24.18
CA ALA A 428 -40.70 12.83 25.30
C ALA A 428 -40.31 13.48 26.65
N ALA A 429 -41.28 13.87 27.49
CA ALA A 429 -41.15 14.92 28.50
C ALA A 429 -40.62 14.50 29.88
N TYR A 430 -39.67 15.29 30.43
CA TYR A 430 -39.59 15.74 31.83
C TYR A 430 -39.14 17.22 31.83
N ALA A 431 -39.78 18.08 32.63
CA ALA A 431 -39.86 19.52 32.37
C ALA A 431 -39.18 20.40 33.44
N ASP A 432 -38.10 21.08 33.02
CA ASP A 432 -37.43 22.15 33.80
C ASP A 432 -36.68 23.19 32.94
N ALA A 433 -36.67 23.10 31.59
CA ALA A 433 -36.25 24.20 30.71
C ALA A 433 -36.93 24.16 29.32
N SER A 434 -37.14 25.33 28.71
CA SER A 434 -37.98 25.59 27.51
C SER A 434 -37.64 24.71 26.28
N VAL A 435 -38.61 23.88 25.86
CA VAL A 435 -38.48 22.71 24.97
C VAL A 435 -39.48 22.77 23.80
N PHE A 436 -39.24 23.66 22.83
CA PHE A 436 -40.19 23.89 21.75
C PHE A 436 -39.49 24.04 20.34
N ALA A 437 -39.78 23.21 19.30
CA ALA A 437 -39.55 23.42 17.82
C ALA A 437 -40.44 24.39 16.92
N PRO A 438 -39.92 25.48 16.38
CA PRO A 438 -40.51 26.29 15.30
C PRO A 438 -42.02 26.47 15.03
N GLY A 439 -42.70 27.56 15.41
CA GLY A 439 -43.96 27.95 14.75
C GLY A 439 -43.69 28.30 13.28
N PRO A 440 -44.68 28.35 12.37
CA PRO A 440 -44.42 28.61 10.94
C PRO A 440 -43.69 29.94 10.67
N ALA A 441 -43.73 30.89 11.61
CA ALA A 441 -43.03 32.16 11.56
C ALA A 441 -41.73 32.22 12.40
N GLU A 442 -41.40 31.19 13.15
CA GLU A 442 -40.23 31.16 14.04
C GLU A 442 -39.05 30.44 13.34
N THR A 443 -37.81 30.83 13.69
CA THR A 443 -36.60 30.29 13.07
C THR A 443 -36.22 28.93 13.67
N ARG A 444 -36.22 27.87 12.86
CA ARG A 444 -35.72 26.54 13.26
C ARG A 444 -34.29 26.60 13.76
N THR A 445 -34.10 26.05 14.96
CA THR A 445 -32.80 25.97 15.59
C THR A 445 -32.13 24.64 15.23
N PRO A 446 -30.79 24.60 15.13
CA PRO A 446 -30.07 23.37 14.88
C PRO A 446 -30.36 22.30 15.92
N ALA A 447 -30.56 21.08 15.45
CA ALA A 447 -30.92 19.91 16.24
C ALA A 447 -29.69 19.02 16.52
N ALA A 448 -28.77 18.90 15.57
CA ALA A 448 -27.52 18.15 15.70
C ALA A 448 -26.47 18.68 14.71
N GLU A 449 -25.20 18.37 14.92
CA GLU A 449 -24.19 18.47 13.86
C GLU A 449 -24.04 17.13 13.15
N VAL A 450 -23.94 17.16 11.83
CA VAL A 450 -23.79 15.95 11.01
C VAL A 450 -22.50 16.04 10.21
N ALA A 451 -21.69 14.99 10.31
CA ALA A 451 -20.54 14.74 9.45
C ALA A 451 -20.69 13.37 8.80
N LEU A 452 -20.30 13.26 7.53
CA LEU A 452 -20.42 12.04 6.75
C LEU A 452 -19.05 11.64 6.25
N SER A 453 -18.73 10.37 6.31
CA SER A 453 -17.47 9.83 5.78
C SER A 453 -17.70 8.54 5.02
N TRP A 454 -16.81 8.22 4.10
CA TRP A 454 -16.89 7.01 3.28
C TRP A 454 -15.50 6.61 2.81
N LEU A 455 -15.31 5.33 2.52
CA LEU A 455 -14.15 4.84 1.80
C LEU A 455 -14.28 5.12 0.30
N GLU A 456 -13.22 5.64 -0.29
CA GLU A 456 -13.15 6.05 -1.69
C GLU A 456 -11.82 5.59 -2.29
N HIS A 457 -11.82 5.21 -3.57
CA HIS A 457 -10.58 5.00 -4.30
C HIS A 457 -9.95 6.35 -4.69
N ARG A 458 -8.69 6.58 -4.29
CA ARG A 458 -7.99 7.82 -4.64
C ARG A 458 -7.58 7.80 -6.10
N ALA A 459 -8.26 8.59 -6.92
CA ALA A 459 -7.98 8.67 -8.36
C ALA A 459 -6.53 9.10 -8.65
N PHE A 460 -5.93 8.49 -9.67
CA PHE A 460 -4.56 8.79 -10.13
C PHE A 460 -3.53 8.65 -9.01
N ALA A 461 -3.69 7.63 -8.16
CA ALA A 461 -2.70 7.26 -7.17
C ALA A 461 -2.41 5.77 -7.26
N ALA A 462 -1.18 5.38 -6.96
CA ALA A 462 -0.76 4.00 -6.85
C ALA A 462 0.14 3.84 -5.61
N ARG A 463 0.00 2.71 -4.95
CA ARG A 463 0.81 2.35 -3.79
C ARG A 463 1.60 1.08 -4.09
N LEU A 464 2.91 1.19 -4.17
CA LEU A 464 3.83 0.06 -4.31
C LEU A 464 4.23 -0.45 -2.93
N LEU A 465 4.11 -1.75 -2.72
CA LEU A 465 4.46 -2.46 -1.50
C LEU A 465 5.70 -3.32 -1.75
N ILE A 466 6.80 -3.03 -1.05
CA ILE A 466 8.09 -3.72 -1.19
C ILE A 466 8.40 -4.58 0.04
N PRO A 467 9.19 -5.66 -0.07
CA PRO A 467 9.49 -6.53 1.06
C PRO A 467 10.07 -5.79 2.28
N ALA A 468 9.60 -6.11 3.49
CA ALA A 468 9.99 -5.45 4.73
C ALA A 468 11.51 -5.46 4.99
N ARG A 469 12.19 -6.56 4.59
CA ARG A 469 13.65 -6.71 4.73
C ARG A 469 14.42 -5.58 4.04
N MET A 470 13.87 -4.99 2.98
CA MET A 470 14.55 -3.92 2.23
C MET A 470 14.88 -2.72 3.11
N ARG A 471 14.15 -2.54 4.22
CA ARG A 471 14.43 -1.53 5.25
C ARG A 471 15.83 -1.65 5.85
N ARG A 472 16.40 -2.86 5.88
CA ARG A 472 17.73 -3.16 6.47
C ARG A 472 18.91 -2.62 5.66
N TYR A 473 18.66 -2.20 4.41
CA TYR A 473 19.67 -1.55 3.57
C TYR A 473 19.91 -0.09 3.95
N ASP A 474 19.01 0.51 4.73
CA ASP A 474 19.20 1.83 5.32
C ASP A 474 19.90 1.71 6.69
N GLU A 475 20.61 2.76 7.06
CA GLU A 475 21.12 2.92 8.42
C GLU A 475 20.00 3.38 9.37
N GLN A 476 19.02 4.11 8.86
CA GLN A 476 17.87 4.56 9.63
C GLN A 476 16.85 3.42 9.81
N PRO A 477 16.32 3.19 11.03
CA PRO A 477 15.42 2.07 11.30
C PRO A 477 14.09 2.09 10.54
N ASP A 478 13.69 3.23 9.98
CA ASP A 478 12.46 3.42 9.21
C ASP A 478 12.64 3.11 7.71
N GLY A 479 13.89 3.05 7.22
CA GLY A 479 14.23 2.78 5.83
C GLY A 479 13.78 3.85 4.85
N THR A 480 13.71 5.11 5.28
CA THR A 480 13.23 6.22 4.45
C THR A 480 14.05 6.39 3.17
N GLU A 481 15.36 6.12 3.19
CA GLU A 481 16.22 6.31 2.03
C GLU A 481 15.97 5.26 0.94
N VAL A 482 15.69 4.02 1.35
CA VAL A 482 15.32 2.93 0.42
C VAL A 482 13.99 3.24 -0.27
N LEU A 483 12.98 3.74 0.47
CA LEU A 483 11.71 4.16 -0.12
C LEU A 483 11.90 5.31 -1.11
N ARG A 484 12.68 6.33 -0.72
CA ARG A 484 12.99 7.49 -1.58
C ARG A 484 13.70 7.08 -2.87
N ARG A 485 14.74 6.25 -2.78
CA ARG A 485 15.50 5.77 -3.95
C ARG A 485 14.66 4.86 -4.85
N THR A 486 13.81 4.02 -4.26
CA THR A 486 12.88 3.18 -5.03
C THR A 486 11.89 4.04 -5.80
N ALA A 487 11.28 5.05 -5.15
CA ALA A 487 10.38 5.98 -5.82
C ALA A 487 11.08 6.74 -6.96
N ALA A 488 12.30 7.25 -6.72
CA ALA A 488 13.09 7.95 -7.73
C ALA A 488 13.40 7.06 -8.96
N ALA A 489 13.77 5.80 -8.74
CA ALA A 489 14.02 4.84 -9.82
C ALA A 489 12.75 4.49 -10.63
N LEU A 490 11.56 4.70 -10.03
CA LEU A 490 10.27 4.39 -10.64
C LEU A 490 9.66 5.53 -11.43
N GLU A 491 10.16 6.76 -11.28
CA GLU A 491 9.63 7.93 -11.98
C GLU A 491 9.55 7.74 -13.50
N ARG A 492 10.50 7.01 -14.09
CA ARG A 492 10.49 6.71 -15.54
C ARG A 492 9.41 5.72 -15.98
N PHE A 493 8.95 4.86 -15.09
CA PHE A 493 7.92 3.86 -15.37
C PHE A 493 6.52 4.34 -14.98
N ARG A 494 6.46 5.35 -14.11
CA ARG A 494 5.23 5.95 -13.61
C ARG A 494 4.43 6.62 -14.74
N PRO A 495 3.11 6.34 -14.84
CA PRO A 495 2.24 7.10 -15.75
C PRO A 495 2.22 8.59 -15.35
N LEU A 496 2.22 9.48 -16.33
CA LEU A 496 2.16 10.92 -16.07
C LEU A 496 0.86 11.28 -15.32
N GLY A 497 0.99 12.05 -14.24
CA GLY A 497 -0.14 12.49 -13.43
C GLY A 497 -0.61 11.49 -12.37
N VAL A 498 -0.02 10.29 -12.30
CA VAL A 498 -0.32 9.31 -11.24
C VAL A 498 0.64 9.48 -10.07
N GLU A 499 0.17 9.79 -8.88
CA GLU A 499 0.97 9.81 -7.65
C GLU A 499 1.41 8.39 -7.29
N LEU A 500 2.71 8.17 -7.10
CA LEU A 500 3.24 6.88 -6.67
C LEU A 500 3.79 6.99 -5.25
N LYS A 501 3.24 6.20 -4.33
CA LYS A 501 3.76 6.04 -2.97
C LYS A 501 4.43 4.67 -2.87
N VAL A 502 5.63 4.62 -2.29
CA VAL A 502 6.32 3.36 -1.98
C VAL A 502 6.26 3.13 -0.48
N GLU A 503 5.83 1.95 -0.06
CA GLU A 503 5.74 1.53 1.32
C GLU A 503 6.33 0.13 1.48
N TYR A 504 6.75 -0.21 2.70
CA TYR A 504 7.07 -1.58 3.03
C TYR A 504 5.79 -2.38 3.24
N ILE A 505 5.80 -3.65 2.84
CA ILE A 505 4.86 -4.65 3.37
C ILE A 505 5.09 -4.67 4.88
N ASP A 506 4.06 -4.36 5.67
CA ASP A 506 4.21 -4.28 7.12
C ASP A 506 3.90 -5.65 7.75
N ASP A 507 4.88 -6.21 8.46
CA ASP A 507 4.69 -7.42 9.26
C ASP A 507 4.02 -7.11 10.61
N ARG A 508 3.74 -5.83 10.91
CA ARG A 508 3.13 -5.41 12.18
C ARG A 508 1.63 -5.66 12.17
N TRP A 509 1.26 -6.69 12.93
CA TRP A 509 -0.09 -6.94 13.38
C TRP A 509 -0.57 -5.78 14.27
N VAL A 510 -1.54 -4.99 13.81
CA VAL A 510 -2.23 -4.01 14.67
C VAL A 510 -3.40 -4.75 15.34
N LEU A 511 -3.26 -5.03 16.64
CA LEU A 511 -4.34 -5.66 17.42
C LEU A 511 -5.42 -4.59 17.75
N GLY A 512 -6.59 -4.74 17.14
CA GLY A 512 -7.79 -3.89 17.19
C GLY A 512 -8.95 -4.61 16.48
N GLU A 513 -9.92 -3.92 15.88
CA GLU A 513 -11.08 -4.54 15.18
C GLU A 513 -10.72 -5.22 13.83
N GLY A 514 -9.82 -6.21 13.89
CA GLY A 514 -9.84 -7.45 13.11
C GLY A 514 -9.25 -7.48 11.70
N VAL A 515 -8.07 -8.12 11.56
CA VAL A 515 -7.79 -9.07 10.46
C VAL A 515 -7.03 -10.28 11.03
N LEU A 516 -7.57 -11.49 10.82
CA LEU A 516 -6.90 -12.78 11.05
C LEU A 516 -6.83 -13.50 9.70
N THR A 517 -5.62 -13.67 9.18
CA THR A 517 -5.29 -14.80 8.30
C THR A 517 -3.87 -15.25 8.60
N SER A 518 -3.69 -16.53 8.88
CA SER A 518 -2.37 -17.16 8.86
C SER A 518 -1.78 -16.99 7.47
N ALA A 519 -0.52 -16.57 7.38
CA ALA A 519 0.25 -16.43 6.15
C ALA A 519 0.60 -17.78 5.48
N ASP A 520 -0.31 -18.76 5.58
CA ASP A 520 -0.21 -20.08 4.93
C ASP A 520 -1.08 -20.17 3.67
N GLY A 521 -1.75 -19.07 3.29
CA GLY A 521 -2.53 -18.99 2.06
C GLY A 521 -1.64 -18.82 0.83
N ALA A 522 -1.79 -19.68 -0.18
CA ALA A 522 -1.11 -19.56 -1.47
C ALA A 522 -1.53 -18.31 -2.30
N ASP A 523 -2.48 -17.51 -1.81
CA ASP A 523 -2.98 -16.31 -2.50
C ASP A 523 -2.15 -15.08 -2.12
N LEU A 524 -1.30 -14.66 -3.05
CA LEU A 524 -0.43 -13.49 -2.92
C LEU A 524 -1.20 -12.18 -2.68
N ILE A 525 -2.43 -12.06 -3.17
CA ILE A 525 -3.23 -10.84 -3.01
C ILE A 525 -3.73 -10.72 -1.57
N GLU A 526 -4.22 -11.82 -0.99
CA GLU A 526 -4.69 -11.84 0.40
C GLU A 526 -3.53 -11.66 1.40
N GLN A 527 -2.34 -12.18 1.06
CA GLN A 527 -1.12 -11.90 1.83
C GLN A 527 -0.78 -10.40 1.87
N LEU A 528 -0.96 -9.67 0.77
CA LEU A 528 -0.72 -8.22 0.75
C LEU A 528 -1.82 -7.44 1.48
N ARG A 529 -3.09 -7.81 1.28
CA ARG A 529 -4.24 -7.12 1.90
C ARG A 529 -4.21 -7.21 3.42
N SER A 530 -3.89 -8.38 3.96
CA SER A 530 -3.78 -8.60 5.41
C SER A 530 -2.64 -7.80 6.05
N ALA A 531 -1.56 -7.53 5.30
CA ALA A 531 -0.42 -6.72 5.74
C ALA A 531 -0.65 -5.20 5.60
N THR A 532 -1.66 -4.77 4.84
CA THR A 532 -2.00 -3.35 4.71
C THR A 532 -3.06 -2.93 5.70
N THR A 533 -2.67 -2.18 6.73
CA THR A 533 -3.62 -1.47 7.60
C THR A 533 -4.45 -0.49 6.76
N LEU A 534 -5.77 -0.46 6.98
CA LEU A 534 -6.66 0.60 6.50
C LEU A 534 -6.42 1.91 7.28
N TRP A 535 -5.17 2.41 7.31
CA TRP A 535 -4.71 3.67 7.92
C TRP A 535 -5.02 3.87 9.41
N ALA A 536 -4.25 4.73 10.07
CA ALA A 536 -4.38 5.01 11.49
C ALA A 536 -5.76 5.62 11.82
N ALA A 537 -6.36 5.16 12.92
CA ALA A 537 -7.46 5.88 13.55
C ALA A 537 -7.05 7.36 13.76
N PRO A 538 -7.96 8.33 13.55
CA PRO A 538 -7.65 9.73 13.80
C PRO A 538 -7.15 9.90 15.24
N ALA A 539 -6.24 10.86 15.44
CA ALA A 539 -5.75 11.20 16.78
C ALA A 539 -6.95 11.42 17.71
N GLN A 540 -6.95 10.69 18.84
CA GLN A 540 -7.96 10.80 19.89
C GLN A 540 -8.03 12.22 20.45
#